data_AF-A0A6N2RI55-F1
#
_entry.id   AF-A0A6N2RI55-F1
#
_cell.length_a   1.000
_cell.length_b   1.000
_cell.length_c   1.000
_cell.angle_alpha   90.00
_cell.angle_beta   90.00
_cell.angle_gamma   90.00
#
_symmetry.space_group_name_H-M   'P 1'
#
loop_
_entity.id
_entity.type
_entity.pdbx_description
1 polymer ?
#
loop_
_entity_poly.entity_id
_entity_poly.type
_entity_poly.pdbx_seq_one_letter_code
_entity_poly.pdbx_strand_id
1 'polypeptide(L)'
;MKDDRPLADFLPTLTIAAKNLATEMTNYNVEEKDLQGETAITVEHVQNNSTIRDMLGQRGIKPENLPPSEDIKKLERRVKSQEKKLASQVGKLPNLNAENE
;
A
#
# COMPACT_ATOMS: atom_id res chain seq x y z
N MET A 1 -6.73 18.90 -17.26
CA MET A 1 -7.60 17.71 -17.10
C MET A 1 -7.71 17.45 -15.61
N LYS A 2 -8.92 17.32 -15.07
CA LYS A 2 -9.15 17.10 -13.63
C LYS A 2 -8.41 15.82 -13.20
N ASP A 3 -7.61 15.94 -12.15
CA ASP A 3 -6.97 14.84 -11.45
C ASP A 3 -8.03 13.97 -10.75
N ASP A 4 -8.77 13.15 -11.50
CA ASP A 4 -9.62 12.07 -10.96
C ASP A 4 -8.78 10.86 -10.48
N ARG A 5 -7.56 11.12 -10.01
CA ARG A 5 -6.66 10.08 -9.53
C ARG A 5 -6.79 9.96 -8.01
N PRO A 6 -7.03 8.75 -7.47
CA PRO A 6 -7.08 8.55 -6.03
C PRO A 6 -5.77 9.04 -5.38
N LEU A 7 -5.88 9.80 -4.29
CA LEU A 7 -4.72 10.27 -3.53
C LEU A 7 -3.83 9.10 -3.06
N ALA A 8 -4.44 7.93 -2.86
CA ALA A 8 -3.76 6.68 -2.51
C ALA A 8 -2.66 6.27 -3.51
N ASP A 9 -2.79 6.61 -4.80
CA ASP A 9 -1.82 6.26 -5.84
C ASP A 9 -0.45 6.95 -5.64
N PHE A 10 -0.38 7.95 -4.76
CA PHE A 10 0.82 8.73 -4.46
C PHE A 10 1.28 8.58 -3.00
N LEU A 11 0.57 7.81 -2.18
CA LEU A 11 0.92 7.66 -0.77
C LEU A 11 2.17 6.76 -0.62
N PRO A 12 3.15 7.17 0.19
CA PRO A 12 4.24 6.31 0.61
C PRO A 12 3.73 5.03 1.25
N THR A 13 4.33 3.88 0.93
CA THR A 13 3.97 2.57 1.51
C THR A 13 3.96 2.63 3.04
N LEU A 14 4.91 3.38 3.63
CA LEU A 14 4.98 3.59 5.07
C LEU A 14 3.76 4.32 5.63
N THR A 15 3.25 5.34 4.93
CA THR A 15 2.04 6.08 5.31
C THR A 15 0.80 5.19 5.23
N ILE A 16 0.72 4.32 4.22
CA ILE A 16 -0.37 3.34 4.09
C ILE A 16 -0.32 2.32 5.25
N ALA A 17 0.86 1.75 5.52
CA ALA A 17 1.05 0.79 6.60
C ALA A 17 0.70 1.40 7.97
N ALA A 18 1.10 2.64 8.21
CA ALA A 18 0.76 3.37 9.43
C ALA A 18 -0.76 3.55 9.60
N LYS A 19 -1.48 3.85 8.52
CA LYS A 19 -2.94 4.01 8.57
C LYS A 19 -3.65 2.68 8.82
N ASN A 20 -3.20 1.61 8.16
CA ASN A 20 -3.74 0.26 8.39
C ASN A 20 -3.54 -0.15 9.86
N LEU A 21 -2.35 0.09 10.42
CA LEU A 21 -2.09 -0.17 11.83
C LEU A 21 -3.05 0.60 12.75
N ALA A 22 -3.32 1.88 12.46
CA ALA A 22 -4.26 2.68 13.24
C ALA A 22 -5.67 2.10 13.21
N THR A 23 -6.11 1.60 12.06
CA THR A 23 -7.41 0.94 11.89
C THR A 23 -7.48 -0.36 12.68
N GLU A 24 -6.47 -1.22 12.57
CA GLU A 24 -6.43 -2.49 13.32
C GLU A 24 -6.40 -2.26 14.83
N MET A 25 -5.62 -1.29 15.30
CA MET A 25 -5.61 -0.89 16.72
C MET A 25 -6.98 -0.37 17.17
N THR A 26 -7.69 0.34 16.30
CA THR A 26 -9.05 0.80 16.59
C THR A 26 -10.00 -0.39 16.71
N ASN A 27 -9.98 -1.32 15.74
CA ASN A 27 -10.83 -2.52 15.77
C ASN A 27 -10.61 -3.33 17.06
N TYR A 28 -9.35 -3.58 17.42
CA TYR A 28 -9.00 -4.27 18.65
C TYR A 28 -9.53 -3.55 19.90
N ASN A 29 -9.32 -2.24 20.01
CA ASN A 29 -9.76 -1.47 21.18
C ASN A 29 -11.29 -1.31 21.26
N VAL A 30 -11.97 -1.32 20.11
CA VAL A 30 -13.44 -1.33 20.05
C VAL A 30 -14.00 -2.60 20.66
N GLU A 31 -13.41 -3.77 20.32
CA GLU A 31 -13.80 -5.05 20.90
C GLU A 31 -13.44 -5.14 22.39
N GLU A 32 -12.21 -4.78 22.77
CA GLU A 32 -11.72 -4.89 24.15
C GLU A 32 -12.43 -3.96 25.15
N LYS A 33 -12.77 -2.74 24.73
CA LYS A 33 -13.41 -1.72 25.58
C LYS A 33 -14.92 -1.65 25.39
N ASP A 34 -15.49 -2.55 24.58
CA ASP A 34 -16.91 -2.57 24.19
C ASP A 34 -17.39 -1.18 23.73
N LEU A 35 -16.63 -0.54 22.84
CA LEU A 35 -16.97 0.78 22.33
C LEU A 35 -18.15 0.67 21.37
N GLN A 36 -19.20 1.46 21.64
CA GLN A 36 -20.42 1.44 20.85
C GLN A 36 -20.68 2.81 20.19
N GLY A 37 -21.12 2.77 18.94
CA GLY A 37 -21.50 3.95 18.16
C GLY A 37 -20.33 4.74 17.58
N GLU A 38 -20.65 5.59 16.60
CA GLU A 38 -19.68 6.30 15.77
C GLU A 38 -18.76 7.21 16.58
N THR A 39 -19.30 7.99 17.53
CA THR A 39 -18.52 9.00 18.27
C THR A 39 -17.40 8.36 19.10
N ALA A 40 -17.69 7.29 19.84
CA ALA A 40 -16.70 6.61 20.68
C ALA A 40 -15.58 5.99 19.82
N ILE A 41 -15.96 5.31 18.73
CA ILE A 41 -15.01 4.71 17.78
C ILE A 41 -14.17 5.80 17.09
N THR A 42 -14.77 6.95 16.76
CA THR A 42 -14.06 8.07 16.12
C THR A 42 -12.99 8.65 17.03
N VAL A 43 -13.31 8.85 18.32
CA VAL A 43 -12.33 9.34 19.30
C VAL A 43 -11.15 8.37 19.42
N GLU A 44 -11.43 7.07 19.52
CA GLU A 44 -10.40 6.01 19.54
C GLU A 44 -9.56 6.03 18.25
N HIS A 45 -10.20 6.14 17.09
CA HIS A 45 -9.51 6.20 15.81
C HIS A 45 -8.58 7.41 15.69
N VAL A 46 -9.05 8.60 16.07
CA VAL A 46 -8.22 9.82 16.07
C VAL A 46 -7.03 9.67 17.01
N GLN A 47 -7.25 9.12 18.20
CA GLN A 47 -6.18 8.88 19.18
C GLN A 47 -5.13 7.89 18.66
N ASN A 48 -5.56 6.79 18.03
CA ASN A 48 -4.65 5.80 17.44
C ASN A 48 -3.81 6.40 16.31
N ASN A 49 -4.43 7.20 15.44
CA ASN A 49 -3.71 7.89 14.36
C ASN A 49 -2.69 8.90 14.91
N SER A 50 -3.03 9.66 15.96
CA SER A 50 -2.08 10.59 16.60
C SER A 50 -0.90 9.83 17.21
N THR A 51 -1.18 8.77 17.96
CA THR A 51 -0.15 7.96 18.62
C THR A 51 0.85 7.37 17.63
N ILE A 52 0.36 6.84 16.51
CA ILE A 52 1.23 6.29 15.46
C ILE A 52 2.05 7.39 14.79
N ARG A 53 1.46 8.57 14.56
CA ARG A 53 2.21 9.72 14.02
C ARG A 53 3.33 10.14 14.96
N ASP A 54 3.06 10.21 16.27
CA ASP A 54 4.05 10.59 17.27
C ASP A 54 5.18 9.54 17.36
N MET A 55 4.83 8.25 17.32
CA MET A 55 5.79 7.14 17.26
C MET A 55 6.73 7.24 16.05
N LEU A 56 6.19 7.53 14.86
CA LEU A 56 6.99 7.76 13.66
C LEU A 56 7.86 9.02 13.81
N GLY A 57 7.29 10.10 14.36
CA GLY A 57 8.00 11.36 14.62
C GLY A 57 9.21 11.19 15.54
N GLN A 58 9.10 10.35 16.58
CA GLN A 58 10.22 10.01 17.48
C GLN A 58 11.39 9.32 16.74
N ARG A 59 11.12 8.64 15.62
CA ARG A 59 12.14 8.03 14.75
C ARG A 59 12.62 8.97 13.64
N GLY A 60 12.20 10.24 13.67
CA GLY A 60 12.52 11.22 12.64
C GLY A 60 11.68 11.09 11.36
N ILE A 61 10.62 10.29 11.40
CA ILE A 61 9.78 10.00 10.24
C ILE A 61 8.51 10.85 10.33
N LYS A 62 8.34 11.79 9.39
CA LYS A 62 7.12 12.60 9.26
C LYS A 62 6.31 12.11 8.07
N PRO A 63 5.25 11.30 8.27
CA PRO A 63 4.51 10.67 7.18
C PRO A 63 3.91 11.67 6.18
N GLU A 64 3.57 12.88 6.61
CA GLU A 64 3.10 13.99 5.78
C GLU A 64 4.17 14.66 4.91
N ASN A 65 5.45 14.53 5.28
CA ASN A 65 6.58 15.11 4.55
C ASN A 65 7.35 14.07 3.72
N LEU A 66 6.92 12.81 3.75
CA LEU A 66 7.52 11.78 2.92
C LEU A 66 7.30 12.12 1.44
N PRO A 67 8.32 11.95 0.59
CA PRO A 67 8.16 12.20 -0.84
C PRO A 67 7.05 11.29 -1.38
N PRO A 68 6.16 11.80 -2.26
CA PRO A 68 5.14 10.97 -2.88
C PRO A 68 5.77 9.73 -3.51
N SER A 69 5.13 8.57 -3.34
CA SER A 69 5.55 7.34 -4.04
C SER A 69 5.56 7.57 -5.55
N GLU A 70 6.42 6.83 -6.25
CA GLU A 70 6.36 6.76 -7.70
C GLU A 70 4.95 6.36 -8.13
N ASP A 71 4.37 7.09 -9.09
CA ASP A 71 3.03 6.85 -9.61
C ASP A 71 2.88 5.36 -9.97
N ILE A 72 1.99 4.65 -9.25
CA ILE A 72 1.78 3.21 -9.39
C ILE A 72 1.53 2.82 -10.85
N LYS A 73 0.87 3.67 -11.65
CA LYS A 73 0.62 3.39 -13.07
C LYS A 73 1.88 3.42 -13.93
N LYS A 74 2.88 4.24 -13.57
CA LYS A 74 4.18 4.20 -14.26
C LYS A 74 4.93 2.91 -13.95
N LEU A 75 4.86 2.46 -12.69
CA LEU A 75 5.43 1.18 -12.28
C LEU A 75 4.74 0.01 -12.99
N GLU A 76 3.40 -0.05 -12.99
CA GLU A 76 2.63 -1.06 -13.72
C GLU A 76 2.99 -1.11 -15.21
N ARG A 77 3.10 0.06 -15.86
CA ARG A 77 3.52 0.14 -17.27
C ARG A 77 4.93 -0.40 -17.49
N ARG A 78 5.85 -0.11 -16.57
CA ARG A 78 7.23 -0.62 -16.62
C ARG A 78 7.28 -2.13 -16.45
N VAL A 79 6.54 -2.67 -15.48
CA VAL A 79 6.43 -4.13 -15.24
C VAL A 79 5.87 -4.82 -16.48
N LYS A 80 4.74 -4.35 -17.03
CA LYS A 80 4.17 -4.90 -18.29
C LYS A 80 5.14 -4.84 -19.47
N SER A 81 5.91 -3.76 -19.58
CA SER A 81 6.94 -3.63 -20.61
C SER A 81 8.09 -4.63 -20.41
N GLN A 82 8.52 -4.84 -19.16
CA GLN A 82 9.56 -5.80 -18.80
C GLN A 82 9.09 -7.25 -19.00
N GLU A 83 7.86 -7.60 -18.61
CA GLU A 83 7.25 -8.90 -18.88
C GLU A 83 7.20 -9.18 -20.39
N LYS A 84 6.76 -8.21 -21.20
CA LYS A 84 6.75 -8.35 -22.66
C LYS A 84 8.15 -8.56 -23.24
N LYS A 85 9.15 -7.84 -22.73
CA LYS A 85 10.56 -8.00 -23.15
C LYS A 85 11.10 -9.36 -22.74
N LEU A 86 10.83 -9.79 -21.51
CA LEU A 86 11.26 -11.09 -21.00
C LEU A 86 10.62 -12.22 -21.81
N ALA A 87 9.32 -12.16 -22.08
CA ALA A 87 8.61 -13.12 -22.93
C ALA A 87 9.15 -13.14 -24.38
N SER A 88 9.69 -12.01 -24.88
CA SER A 88 10.34 -11.99 -26.20
C SER A 88 11.78 -12.51 -26.20
N GLN A 89 12.47 -12.46 -25.05
CA GLN A 89 13.85 -12.95 -24.89
C GLN A 89 13.92 -14.43 -24.53
N VAL A 90 12.94 -14.92 -23.77
CA VAL A 90 12.77 -16.35 -23.47
C VAL A 90 12.21 -17.00 -24.73
N GLY A 91 13.11 -17.44 -25.63
CA GLY A 91 12.76 -18.21 -26.81
C GLY A 91 11.85 -19.40 -26.46
N LYS A 92 10.97 -19.76 -27.39
CA LYS A 92 10.03 -20.88 -27.22
C LYS A 92 10.77 -22.13 -26.72
N LEU A 93 10.22 -22.76 -25.69
CA LEU A 93 10.67 -24.07 -25.23
C LEU A 93 10.72 -25.04 -26.43
N PRO A 94 11.80 -25.81 -26.61
CA PRO A 94 11.87 -26.81 -27.66
C PRO A 94 10.73 -27.82 -27.48
N ASN A 95 10.05 -28.13 -28.58
CA ASN A 95 8.92 -29.04 -28.59
C ASN A 95 9.45 -30.48 -28.40
N LEU A 96 9.18 -31.11 -27.26
CA LEU A 96 9.69 -32.44 -26.88
C LEU A 96 9.05 -33.62 -27.66
N ASN A 97 8.41 -33.36 -28.80
CA ASN A 97 7.72 -34.37 -29.61
C ASN A 97 8.39 -34.58 -30.98
N ALA A 98 9.72 -34.60 -31.03
CA ALA A 98 10.47 -34.84 -32.26
C ALA A 98 11.60 -35.86 -32.07
N GLU A 99 11.37 -36.92 -31.29
CA GLU A 99 12.20 -38.13 -31.33
C GLU A 99 11.28 -39.33 -31.13
N ASN A 100 10.74 -39.86 -32.23
CA ASN A 100 10.30 -41.24 -32.41
C ASN A 100 9.97 -41.41 -33.90
N GLU A 101 11.01 -41.56 -34.72
CA GLU A 101 10.97 -42.26 -36.00
C GLU A 101 12.16 -43.21 -36.08
#